data_AF-R9CJD0-F1
#
_entry.id   AF-R9CJD0-F1
#
_cell.length_a   1.000
_cell.length_b   1.000
_cell.length_c   1.000
_cell.angle_alpha   90.00
_cell.angle_beta   90.00
_cell.angle_gamma   90.00
#
_symmetry.space_group_name_H-M   'P 1'
#
loop_
_entity.id
_entity.type
_entity.pdbx_description
1 polymer ?
#
loop_
_entity_poly.entity_id
_entity_poly.type
_entity_poly.pdbx_seq_one_letter_code
_entity_poly.pdbx_strand_id
1 'polypeptide(L)'
;MNSKVELIYENNEYSVAVNGSIVNKDKDLENAFAQFKSIINNNKSAEAKAWDEIAEKFQALNNSNLDINYEFRTMSYGNMKYFYNMSKVFYILNGEMVPLIGGYELFKFTLNVLGNEDIDKANDFIEFCKNIVMSKINYRVIDTSIIVSSASFNYGSAEYNFNSKKINKGASILTGSFEEFKNYVLSIIKPM
;
A
#
# COMPACT_ATOMS: atom_id res chain seq x y z
N MET A 1 -5.97 25.54 -7.12
CA MET A 1 -5.89 26.18 -8.45
C MET A 1 -5.71 25.08 -9.47
N ASN A 2 -6.57 25.02 -10.50
CA ASN A 2 -6.38 24.05 -11.58
C ASN A 2 -5.27 24.56 -12.50
N SER A 3 -4.19 23.79 -12.63
CA SER A 3 -3.13 24.06 -13.61
C SER A 3 -3.44 23.31 -14.91
N LYS A 4 -3.61 24.03 -16.01
CA LYS A 4 -3.67 23.45 -17.36
C LYS A 4 -2.24 23.18 -17.82
N VAL A 5 -1.90 21.93 -18.14
CA VAL A 5 -0.59 21.55 -18.67
C VAL A 5 -0.79 21.01 -20.09
N GLU A 6 0.00 21.50 -21.04
CA GLU A 6 -0.11 21.16 -22.47
C GLU A 6 1.24 20.70 -23.01
N LEU A 7 1.26 19.62 -23.80
CA LEU A 7 2.41 19.22 -24.63
C LEU A 7 2.07 19.61 -26.06
N ILE A 8 2.88 20.48 -26.65
CA ILE A 8 2.63 21.10 -27.95
C ILE A 8 3.78 20.69 -28.88
N TYR A 9 3.45 20.24 -30.10
CA TYR A 9 4.44 20.01 -31.15
C TYR A 9 4.21 21.01 -32.29
N GLU A 10 5.18 21.88 -32.50
CA GLU A 10 5.13 22.91 -33.54
C GLU A 10 6.55 23.22 -34.02
N ASN A 11 6.73 23.54 -35.31
CA ASN A 11 8.03 23.92 -35.87
C ASN A 11 9.17 22.90 -35.62
N ASN A 12 8.88 21.59 -35.67
CA ASN A 12 9.82 20.49 -35.35
C ASN A 12 10.41 20.55 -33.93
N GLU A 13 9.67 21.11 -32.97
CA GLU A 13 10.06 21.18 -31.57
C GLU A 13 8.85 20.84 -30.68
N TYR A 14 9.10 20.07 -29.63
CA TYR A 14 8.14 19.84 -28.56
C TYR A 14 8.28 20.93 -27.51
N SER A 15 7.17 21.41 -26.96
CA SER A 15 7.18 22.35 -25.85
C SER A 15 6.13 21.97 -24.81
N VAL A 16 6.46 22.19 -23.54
CA VAL A 16 5.52 22.02 -22.43
C VAL A 16 5.09 23.39 -21.96
N ALA A 17 3.78 23.62 -21.86
CA ALA A 17 3.21 24.86 -21.35
C ALA A 17 2.39 24.63 -20.08
N VAL A 18 2.45 25.59 -19.16
CA VAL A 18 1.61 25.64 -17.95
C VAL A 18 0.80 26.93 -18.00
N ASN A 19 -0.53 26.81 -18.00
CA ASN A 19 -1.47 27.93 -18.09
C ASN A 19 -1.14 28.89 -19.26
N GLY A 20 -0.76 28.32 -20.42
CA GLY A 20 -0.41 29.07 -21.63
C GLY A 20 1.02 29.62 -21.67
N SER A 21 1.83 29.45 -20.62
CA SER A 21 3.24 29.86 -20.61
C SER A 21 4.15 28.67 -20.90
N ILE A 22 5.00 28.76 -21.93
CA ILE A 22 5.99 27.72 -22.26
C ILE A 22 7.04 27.67 -21.15
N VAL A 23 7.22 26.49 -20.56
CA VAL A 23 8.17 26.25 -19.47
C VAL A 23 9.35 25.37 -19.90
N ASN A 24 9.20 24.58 -20.98
CA ASN A 24 10.27 23.74 -21.54
C ASN A 24 10.12 23.58 -23.05
N LYS A 25 11.24 23.29 -23.72
CA LYS A 25 11.37 22.98 -25.15
C LYS A 25 12.39 21.87 -25.37
N ASP A 26 12.07 20.92 -26.25
CA ASP A 26 12.97 19.83 -26.61
C ASP A 26 12.69 19.34 -28.05
N LYS A 27 13.67 18.74 -28.71
CA LYS A 27 13.51 18.14 -30.04
C LYS A 27 13.28 16.63 -29.97
N ASP A 28 13.62 16.03 -28.84
CA ASP A 28 13.43 14.61 -28.58
C ASP A 28 12.08 14.37 -27.87
N LEU A 29 11.27 13.47 -28.44
CA LEU A 29 9.93 13.17 -27.93
C LEU A 29 9.96 12.51 -26.55
N GLU A 30 10.90 11.59 -26.30
CA GLU A 30 11.01 10.88 -25.02
C GLU A 30 11.34 11.86 -23.91
N ASN A 31 12.29 12.76 -24.15
CA ASN A 31 12.66 13.83 -23.22
C ASN A 31 11.50 14.81 -22.98
N ALA A 32 10.84 15.27 -24.04
CA ALA A 32 9.69 16.17 -23.93
C ALA A 32 8.53 15.54 -23.14
N PHE A 33 8.30 14.24 -23.35
CA PHE A 33 7.25 13.50 -22.66
C PHE A 33 7.61 13.23 -21.19
N ALA A 34 8.88 12.95 -20.89
CA ALA A 34 9.37 12.85 -19.51
C ALA A 34 9.20 14.17 -18.75
N GLN A 35 9.54 15.29 -19.40
CA GLN A 35 9.34 16.64 -18.86
C GLN A 35 7.85 16.96 -18.67
N PHE A 36 6.99 16.61 -19.62
CA PHE A 36 5.53 16.77 -19.51
C PHE A 36 4.96 15.98 -18.33
N LYS A 37 5.36 14.72 -18.17
CA LYS A 37 4.99 13.88 -17.02
C LYS A 37 5.45 14.50 -15.70
N SER A 38 6.68 14.97 -15.63
CA SER A 38 7.22 15.65 -14.43
C SER A 38 6.42 16.89 -14.08
N ILE A 39 6.10 17.73 -15.07
CA ILE A 39 5.32 18.97 -14.87
C ILE A 39 3.88 18.65 -14.45
N ILE A 40 3.25 17.61 -15.00
CA ILE A 40 1.95 17.12 -14.50
C ILE A 40 2.06 16.66 -13.05
N ASN A 41 3.07 15.86 -12.72
CA ASN A 41 3.28 15.34 -11.38
C ASN A 41 3.55 16.44 -10.35
N ASN A 42 4.24 17.52 -10.76
CA ASN A 42 4.53 18.70 -9.95
C ASN A 42 3.31 19.63 -9.83
N ASN A 43 2.44 19.70 -10.85
CA ASN A 43 1.23 20.52 -10.85
C ASN A 43 -0.01 19.86 -10.22
N LYS A 44 0.07 18.57 -9.87
CA LYS A 44 -0.90 17.88 -9.01
C LYS A 44 -0.79 18.39 -7.56
N SER A 45 -1.17 19.65 -7.36
CA SER A 45 -0.91 20.44 -6.15
C SER A 45 -1.65 20.01 -4.87
N ALA A 46 -2.54 19.00 -4.96
CA ALA A 46 -3.18 18.36 -3.80
C ALA A 46 -2.64 16.95 -3.50
N GLU A 47 -2.39 16.13 -4.53
CA GLU A 47 -1.83 14.77 -4.36
C GLU A 47 -0.33 14.79 -4.01
N ALA A 48 0.45 15.72 -4.54
CA ALA A 48 1.88 15.82 -4.21
C ALA A 48 2.10 16.23 -2.74
N LYS A 49 1.36 17.24 -2.25
CA LYS A 49 1.40 17.65 -0.83
C LYS A 49 0.98 16.52 0.11
N ALA A 50 -0.04 15.76 -0.26
CA ALA A 50 -0.49 14.63 0.53
C ALA A 50 0.54 13.47 0.56
N TRP A 51 1.31 13.25 -0.52
CA TRP A 51 2.42 12.29 -0.50
C TRP A 51 3.55 12.74 0.42
N ASP A 52 4.00 13.98 0.31
CA ASP A 52 5.13 14.47 1.11
C ASP A 52 4.78 14.42 2.61
N GLU A 53 3.56 14.83 2.99
CA GLU A 53 3.06 14.70 4.37
C GLU A 53 2.99 13.24 4.85
N ILE A 54 2.65 12.30 3.97
CA ILE A 54 2.67 10.86 4.30
C ILE A 54 4.12 10.41 4.49
N ALA A 55 4.99 10.67 3.51
CA ALA A 55 6.38 10.26 3.54
C ALA A 55 7.11 10.78 4.78
N GLU A 56 6.90 12.05 5.15
CA GLU A 56 7.47 12.66 6.36
C GLU A 56 7.00 11.96 7.64
N LYS A 57 5.71 11.61 7.77
CA LYS A 57 5.20 10.86 8.93
C LYS A 57 5.85 9.49 9.07
N PHE A 58 6.11 8.82 7.95
CA PHE A 58 6.75 7.52 7.92
C PHE A 58 8.26 7.61 8.16
N GLN A 59 8.92 8.63 7.61
CA GLN A 59 10.33 8.90 7.84
C GLN A 59 10.62 9.21 9.32
N ALA A 60 9.71 9.94 9.98
CA ALA A 60 9.82 10.26 11.40
C ALA A 60 9.81 9.03 12.34
N LEU A 61 9.39 7.86 11.85
CA LEU A 61 9.47 6.60 12.59
C LEU A 61 10.91 6.08 12.73
N ASN A 62 11.87 6.62 11.96
CA ASN A 62 13.28 6.23 11.98
C ASN A 62 13.52 4.70 11.83
N ASN A 63 12.68 4.04 11.03
CA ASN A 63 12.76 2.60 10.82
C ASN A 63 13.75 2.27 9.69
N SER A 64 14.85 1.58 10.00
CA SER A 64 15.90 1.24 9.04
C SER A 64 15.46 0.27 7.94
N ASN A 65 14.38 -0.48 8.15
CA ASN A 65 13.83 -1.43 7.18
C ASN A 65 12.78 -0.79 6.26
N LEU A 66 12.49 0.50 6.44
CA LEU A 66 11.57 1.26 5.59
C LEU A 66 12.37 1.99 4.51
N ASP A 67 12.06 1.69 3.25
CA ASP A 67 12.58 2.42 2.09
C ASP A 67 11.49 3.33 1.50
N ILE A 68 11.81 4.61 1.35
CA ILE A 68 10.90 5.63 0.78
C ILE A 68 11.50 6.14 -0.52
N ASN A 69 10.79 5.87 -1.63
CA ASN A 69 11.16 6.38 -2.94
C ASN A 69 10.27 7.57 -3.32
N TYR A 70 10.83 8.78 -3.27
CA TYR A 70 10.11 10.02 -3.59
C TYR A 70 9.83 10.19 -5.08
N GLU A 71 10.69 9.67 -5.96
CA GLU A 71 10.53 9.77 -7.43
C GLU A 71 9.28 9.03 -7.91
N PHE A 72 9.13 7.77 -7.48
CA PHE A 72 8.03 6.90 -7.87
C PHE A 72 6.87 6.93 -6.87
N ARG A 73 7.00 7.67 -5.76
CA ARG A 73 6.03 7.76 -4.67
C ARG A 73 5.63 6.38 -4.14
N THR A 74 6.64 5.60 -3.75
CA THR A 74 6.45 4.26 -3.20
C THR A 74 7.14 4.10 -1.86
N MET A 75 6.58 3.26 -0.99
CA MET A 75 7.24 2.84 0.26
C MET A 75 7.37 1.32 0.28
N SER A 76 8.51 0.81 0.70
CA SER A 76 8.77 -0.63 0.82
C SER A 76 9.14 -0.97 2.26
N TYR A 77 8.60 -2.05 2.79
CA TYR A 77 8.92 -2.56 4.12
C TYR A 77 8.76 -4.09 4.12
N GLY A 78 9.87 -4.80 4.28
CA GLY A 78 9.93 -6.25 4.09
C GLY A 78 9.37 -6.67 2.73
N ASN A 79 8.50 -7.68 2.73
CA ASN A 79 7.85 -8.21 1.54
C ASN A 79 6.64 -7.39 1.09
N MET A 80 6.49 -6.16 1.55
CA MET A 80 5.37 -5.27 1.23
C MET A 80 5.84 -4.01 0.50
N LYS A 81 5.10 -3.61 -0.53
CA LYS A 81 5.32 -2.34 -1.23
C LYS A 81 4.02 -1.58 -1.47
N TYR A 82 3.97 -0.34 -0.99
CA TYR A 82 2.88 0.61 -1.21
C TYR A 82 3.18 1.51 -2.41
N PHE A 83 2.20 1.66 -3.30
CA PHE A 83 2.23 2.57 -4.44
C PHE A 83 1.19 3.67 -4.22
N TYR A 84 1.66 4.88 -3.90
CA TYR A 84 0.78 6.01 -3.59
C TYR A 84 -0.19 6.33 -4.74
N ASN A 85 0.34 6.42 -5.96
CA ASN A 85 -0.44 6.77 -7.16
C ASN A 85 -1.56 5.76 -7.47
N MET A 86 -1.45 4.52 -6.97
CA MET A 86 -2.47 3.49 -7.15
C MET A 86 -3.33 3.27 -5.89
N SER A 87 -2.94 3.87 -4.77
CA SER A 87 -3.44 3.57 -3.43
C SER A 87 -3.49 2.05 -3.15
N LYS A 88 -2.45 1.32 -3.58
CA LYS A 88 -2.38 -0.15 -3.46
C LYS A 88 -1.13 -0.60 -2.75
N VAL A 89 -1.27 -1.68 -1.98
CA VAL A 89 -0.16 -2.43 -1.40
C VAL A 89 -0.05 -3.75 -2.15
N PHE A 90 1.18 -4.19 -2.35
CA PHE A 90 1.49 -5.49 -2.93
C PHE A 90 2.37 -6.28 -1.98
N TYR A 91 2.09 -7.57 -1.89
CA TYR A 91 3.07 -8.57 -1.44
C TYR A 91 4.07 -8.79 -2.58
N ILE A 92 5.36 -8.71 -2.28
CA ILE A 92 6.47 -8.92 -3.22
C ILE A 92 7.50 -9.83 -2.58
N LEU A 93 7.65 -11.05 -3.10
CA LEU A 93 8.72 -11.98 -2.72
C LEU A 93 8.97 -12.98 -3.86
N ASN A 94 10.23 -13.32 -4.13
CA ASN A 94 10.62 -14.35 -5.12
C ASN A 94 10.02 -14.14 -6.52
N GLY A 95 9.88 -12.88 -6.96
CA GLY A 95 9.30 -12.55 -8.26
C GLY A 95 7.78 -12.59 -8.32
N GLU A 96 7.10 -13.00 -7.25
CA GLU A 96 5.65 -12.86 -7.12
C GLU A 96 5.29 -11.42 -6.75
N MET A 97 4.22 -10.90 -7.35
CA MET A 97 3.62 -9.62 -6.99
C MET A 97 2.10 -9.81 -6.88
N VAL A 98 1.58 -9.79 -5.65
CA VAL A 98 0.15 -10.03 -5.38
C VAL A 98 -0.47 -8.77 -4.78
N PRO A 99 -1.51 -8.18 -5.41
CA PRO A 99 -2.19 -7.03 -4.84
C PRO A 99 -2.94 -7.43 -3.56
N LEU A 100 -2.77 -6.63 -2.51
CA LEU A 100 -3.41 -6.82 -1.21
C LEU A 100 -4.57 -5.84 -1.00
N ILE A 101 -5.47 -6.18 -0.07
CA ILE A 101 -6.62 -5.34 0.31
C ILE A 101 -6.20 -4.38 1.43
N GLY A 102 -6.55 -3.10 1.31
CA GLY A 102 -6.41 -2.12 2.40
C GLY A 102 -5.47 -0.95 2.11
N GLY A 103 -4.67 -1.00 1.04
CA GLY A 103 -3.88 0.14 0.57
C GLY A 103 -3.06 0.81 1.67
N TYR A 104 -3.17 2.14 1.78
CA TYR A 104 -2.47 2.93 2.79
C TYR A 104 -2.69 2.44 4.23
N GLU A 105 -3.94 2.10 4.59
CA GLU A 105 -4.25 1.66 5.96
C GLU A 105 -3.59 0.32 6.30
N LEU A 106 -3.46 -0.59 5.32
CA LEU A 106 -2.72 -1.83 5.53
C LEU A 106 -1.22 -1.56 5.75
N PHE A 107 -0.63 -0.68 4.95
CA PHE A 107 0.79 -0.34 5.06
C PHE A 107 1.08 0.30 6.43
N LYS A 108 0.28 1.29 6.80
CA LYS A 108 0.36 1.99 8.09
C LYS A 108 0.14 1.04 9.27
N PHE A 109 -0.86 0.17 9.19
CA PHE A 109 -1.13 -0.84 10.22
C PHE A 109 0.08 -1.74 10.43
N THR A 110 0.61 -2.32 9.34
CA THR A 110 1.72 -3.27 9.41
C THR A 110 2.94 -2.62 10.04
N LEU A 111 3.28 -1.40 9.64
CA LEU A 111 4.44 -0.72 10.20
C LEU A 111 4.25 -0.33 11.67
N ASN A 112 3.10 0.21 12.05
CA ASN A 112 2.88 0.73 13.41
C ASN A 112 2.51 -0.33 14.45
N VAL A 113 1.84 -1.42 14.03
CA VAL A 113 1.37 -2.47 14.93
C VAL A 113 2.35 -3.64 14.98
N LEU A 114 3.03 -3.93 13.87
CA LEU A 114 3.90 -5.11 13.73
C LEU A 114 5.36 -4.73 13.50
N GLY A 115 5.63 -3.55 12.95
CA GLY A 115 6.95 -3.11 12.51
C GLY A 115 7.85 -2.51 13.57
N ASN A 116 7.62 -2.81 14.87
CA ASN A 116 8.55 -2.52 15.98
C ASN A 116 9.83 -3.36 15.83
N GLU A 117 10.63 -3.06 14.80
CA GLU A 117 11.90 -3.67 14.40
C GLU A 117 11.85 -5.16 14.02
N ASP A 118 10.69 -5.80 14.12
CA ASP A 118 10.51 -7.21 13.76
C ASP A 118 9.93 -7.36 12.35
N ILE A 119 10.83 -7.32 11.36
CA ILE A 119 10.47 -7.46 9.95
C ILE A 119 9.85 -8.84 9.66
N ASP A 120 10.21 -9.87 10.43
CA ASP A 120 9.71 -11.23 10.24
C ASP A 120 8.24 -11.33 10.61
N LYS A 121 7.81 -10.68 11.71
CA LYS A 121 6.38 -10.56 12.05
C LYS A 121 5.58 -9.84 10.96
N ALA A 122 6.15 -8.78 10.39
CA ALA A 122 5.49 -8.06 9.31
C ALA A 122 5.39 -8.91 8.04
N ASN A 123 6.46 -9.61 7.67
CA ASN A 123 6.49 -10.51 6.53
C ASN A 123 5.47 -11.66 6.69
N ASP A 124 5.42 -12.28 7.87
CA ASP A 124 4.46 -13.33 8.20
C ASP A 124 3.01 -12.85 8.09
N PHE A 125 2.72 -11.64 8.59
CA PHE A 125 1.40 -11.03 8.47
C PHE A 125 0.99 -10.72 7.03
N ILE A 126 1.90 -10.16 6.22
CA ILE A 126 1.64 -9.84 4.82
C ILE A 126 1.49 -11.13 3.99
N GLU A 127 2.25 -12.19 4.29
CA GLU A 127 2.06 -13.51 3.68
C GLU A 127 0.69 -14.11 4.05
N PHE A 128 0.25 -13.96 5.29
CA PHE A 128 -1.11 -14.34 5.69
C PHE A 128 -2.18 -13.57 4.89
N CYS A 129 -2.03 -12.25 4.74
CA CYS A 129 -2.92 -11.43 3.90
C CYS A 129 -2.95 -11.92 2.45
N LYS A 130 -1.78 -12.24 1.87
CA LYS A 130 -1.67 -12.85 0.53
C LYS A 130 -2.47 -14.15 0.45
N ASN A 131 -2.30 -15.06 1.41
CA ASN A 131 -3.04 -16.33 1.45
C ASN A 131 -4.56 -16.13 1.47
N ILE A 132 -5.07 -15.15 2.23
CA ILE A 132 -6.49 -14.82 2.26
C ILE A 132 -6.99 -14.33 0.88
N VAL A 133 -6.26 -13.42 0.23
CA VAL A 133 -6.62 -12.91 -1.11
C VAL A 133 -6.62 -14.04 -2.14
N MET A 134 -5.65 -14.94 -2.09
CA MET A 134 -5.57 -16.10 -2.99
C MET A 134 -6.75 -17.06 -2.81
N SER A 135 -7.29 -17.17 -1.59
CA SER A 135 -8.54 -17.86 -1.30
C SER A 135 -9.81 -17.08 -1.69
N LYS A 136 -9.67 -15.90 -2.34
CA LYS A 136 -10.77 -14.99 -2.72
C LYS A 136 -11.63 -14.54 -1.54
N ILE A 137 -11.02 -14.44 -0.36
CA ILE A 137 -11.67 -13.97 0.86
C ILE A 137 -11.29 -12.52 1.13
N ASN A 138 -12.21 -11.76 1.73
CA ASN A 138 -11.97 -10.38 2.12
C ASN A 138 -11.43 -10.29 3.54
N TYR A 139 -10.60 -9.28 3.79
CA TYR A 139 -10.21 -8.89 5.14
C TYR A 139 -10.14 -7.36 5.23
N ARG A 140 -10.09 -6.85 6.47
CA ARG A 140 -9.77 -5.46 6.76
C ARG A 140 -8.92 -5.38 8.02
N VAL A 141 -8.13 -4.32 8.13
CA VAL A 141 -7.44 -3.95 9.36
C VAL A 141 -8.14 -2.75 9.99
N ILE A 142 -8.31 -2.76 11.30
CA ILE A 142 -8.89 -1.66 12.08
C ILE A 142 -8.13 -1.58 13.40
N ASP A 143 -7.60 -0.40 13.72
CA ASP A 143 -6.82 -0.14 14.94
C ASP A 143 -5.66 -1.14 15.12
N THR A 144 -5.83 -2.13 16.00
CA THR A 144 -4.87 -3.19 16.31
C THR A 144 -5.40 -4.58 15.94
N SER A 145 -6.44 -4.65 15.11
CA SER A 145 -7.10 -5.89 14.71
C SER A 145 -7.03 -6.15 13.21
N ILE A 146 -6.99 -7.43 12.84
CA ILE A 146 -7.35 -7.92 11.50
C ILE A 146 -8.67 -8.69 11.60
N ILE A 147 -9.57 -8.42 10.66
CA ILE A 147 -10.88 -9.08 10.55
C ILE A 147 -10.94 -9.73 9.18
N VAL A 148 -11.14 -11.05 9.14
CA VAL A 148 -11.32 -11.86 7.94
C VAL A 148 -12.79 -12.20 7.78
N SER A 149 -13.38 -11.89 6.63
CA SER A 149 -14.83 -12.01 6.39
C SER A 149 -15.14 -13.11 5.39
N SER A 150 -15.89 -14.13 5.82
CA SER A 150 -16.34 -15.24 4.98
C SER A 150 -17.62 -15.84 5.57
N ALA A 151 -18.54 -16.25 4.70
CA ALA A 151 -19.75 -16.98 5.09
C ALA A 151 -19.46 -18.32 5.79
N SER A 152 -18.24 -18.86 5.64
CA SER A 152 -17.80 -20.09 6.30
C SER A 152 -17.50 -19.92 7.79
N PHE A 153 -17.33 -18.68 8.29
CA PHE A 153 -17.13 -18.42 9.71
C PHE A 153 -18.47 -18.27 10.44
N ASN A 154 -18.48 -18.60 11.74
CA ASN A 154 -19.62 -18.25 12.59
C ASN A 154 -19.80 -16.72 12.60
N TYR A 155 -21.03 -16.27 12.34
CA TYR A 155 -21.37 -14.84 12.20
C TYR A 155 -20.58 -14.13 11.09
N GLY A 156 -20.08 -14.86 10.09
CA GLY A 156 -19.52 -14.31 8.86
C GLY A 156 -18.12 -13.71 8.97
N SER A 157 -17.46 -13.78 10.13
CA SER A 157 -16.09 -13.26 10.28
C SER A 157 -15.30 -13.90 11.42
N ALA A 158 -13.98 -13.77 11.35
CA ALA A 158 -13.05 -14.06 12.42
C ALA A 158 -12.12 -12.85 12.63
N GLU A 159 -11.81 -12.51 13.87
CA GLU A 159 -10.97 -11.37 14.22
C GLU A 159 -9.82 -11.79 15.13
N TYR A 160 -8.66 -11.19 14.89
CA TYR A 160 -7.55 -11.22 15.83
C TYR A 160 -7.11 -9.81 16.19
N ASN A 161 -6.97 -9.55 17.48
CA ASN A 161 -6.46 -8.29 18.01
C ASN A 161 -5.02 -8.48 18.51
N PHE A 162 -4.07 -7.80 17.87
CA PHE A 162 -2.63 -7.93 18.15
C PHE A 162 -2.22 -7.40 19.52
N ASN A 163 -2.96 -6.44 20.09
CA ASN A 163 -2.65 -5.88 21.41
C ASN A 163 -3.15 -6.80 22.54
N SER A 164 -4.43 -7.13 22.53
CA SER A 164 -5.08 -7.96 23.56
C SER A 164 -4.89 -9.46 23.36
N LYS A 165 -4.35 -9.89 22.21
CA LYS A 165 -4.17 -11.30 21.82
C LYS A 165 -5.50 -12.08 21.77
N LYS A 166 -6.62 -11.38 21.64
CA LYS A 166 -7.95 -12.01 21.56
C LYS A 166 -8.20 -12.52 20.14
N ILE A 167 -8.66 -13.76 20.07
CA ILE A 167 -9.19 -14.41 18.87
C ILE A 167 -10.71 -14.49 19.03
N ASN A 168 -11.44 -13.78 18.18
CA ASN A 168 -12.89 -13.87 18.08
C ASN A 168 -13.25 -14.78 16.90
N LYS A 169 -13.87 -15.92 17.20
CA LYS A 169 -14.34 -16.91 16.23
C LYS A 169 -15.85 -16.78 15.97
N GLY A 170 -16.44 -15.64 16.30
CA GLY A 170 -17.88 -15.37 16.26
C GLY A 170 -18.61 -15.92 17.48
N ALA A 171 -18.68 -17.25 17.60
CA ALA A 171 -19.38 -17.93 18.70
C ALA A 171 -18.57 -18.01 20.01
N SER A 172 -17.27 -17.72 19.95
CA SER A 172 -16.38 -17.75 21.10
C SER A 172 -15.28 -16.70 20.97
N ILE A 173 -14.82 -16.20 22.12
CA ILE A 173 -13.67 -15.32 22.24
C ILE A 173 -12.69 -16.00 23.18
N LEU A 174 -11.45 -16.19 22.71
CA LEU A 174 -10.37 -16.78 23.49
C LEU A 174 -9.10 -15.94 23.36
N THR A 175 -8.13 -16.16 24.22
CA THR A 175 -6.80 -15.55 24.09
C THR A 175 -5.88 -16.55 23.40
N GLY A 176 -5.08 -16.09 22.45
CA GLY A 176 -4.14 -16.93 21.70
C GLY A 176 -3.14 -16.11 20.89
N SER A 177 -2.26 -16.81 20.21
CA SER A 177 -1.24 -16.25 19.32
C SER A 177 -1.81 -15.94 17.94
N PHE A 178 -1.10 -15.09 17.19
CA PHE A 178 -1.41 -14.85 15.78
C PHE A 178 -1.28 -16.13 14.96
N GLU A 179 -0.34 -17.02 15.30
CA GLU A 179 -0.18 -18.33 14.66
C GLU A 179 -1.43 -19.21 14.81
N GLU A 180 -1.99 -19.29 16.02
CA GLU A 180 -3.25 -20.02 16.25
C GLU A 180 -4.43 -19.42 15.48
N PHE A 181 -4.46 -18.09 15.34
CA PHE A 181 -5.47 -17.42 14.52
C PHE A 181 -5.32 -17.77 13.03
N LYS A 182 -4.10 -17.69 12.48
CA LYS A 182 -3.82 -18.05 11.08
C LYS A 182 -4.24 -19.48 10.80
N ASN A 183 -3.84 -20.42 11.66
CA ASN A 183 -4.19 -21.83 11.51
C ASN A 183 -5.70 -22.04 11.51
N TYR A 184 -6.43 -21.39 12.43
CA TYR A 184 -7.89 -21.42 12.44
C TYR A 184 -8.49 -20.89 11.13
N VAL A 185 -8.09 -19.68 10.69
CA VAL A 185 -8.62 -19.07 9.47
C VAL A 185 -8.33 -19.94 8.24
N LEU A 186 -7.08 -20.34 8.05
CA LEU A 186 -6.64 -21.11 6.89
C LEU A 186 -7.28 -22.49 6.83
N SER A 187 -7.55 -23.14 7.98
CA SER A 187 -8.25 -24.42 8.03
C SER A 187 -9.70 -24.35 7.52
N ILE A 188 -10.29 -23.16 7.48
CA ILE A 188 -11.68 -22.93 7.05
C ILE A 188 -11.74 -22.42 5.60
N ILE A 189 -10.79 -21.57 5.18
CA ILE A 189 -10.85 -20.87 3.89
C ILE A 189 -10.02 -21.50 2.78
N LYS A 190 -9.08 -22.40 3.09
CA LYS A 190 -8.40 -23.18 2.05
C LYS A 190 -9.27 -24.38 1.70
N PRO A 191 -9.63 -24.60 0.43
CA PRO A 191 -10.29 -25.84 0.04
C PRO A 191 -9.36 -27.02 0.34
N MET A 192 -9.93 -28.11 0.86
CA MET A 192 -9.29 -29.43 0.87
C MET A 192 -8.98 -29.88 -0.56
#